data_AF-A0A9Q3BS07-F1
#
_entry.id   AF-A0A9Q3BS07-F1
#
_cell.length_a   1.000
_cell.length_b   1.000
_cell.length_c   1.000
_cell.angle_alpha   90.00
_cell.angle_beta   90.00
_cell.angle_gamma   90.00
#
_symmetry.space_group_name_H-M   'P 1'
#
loop_
_entity.id
_entity.type
_entity.pdbx_description
1 polymer ?
#
loop_
_entity_poly.entity_id
_entity_poly.type
_entity_poly.pdbx_seq_one_letter_code
_entity_poly.pdbx_strand_id
1 'polypeptide(L)'
;MTSSLYKVCSKDVFFEITKERRDAYERIKHDLTNAPVLILPDYKLPFKLYIDAACSQGLGAAPQQRQIVDCDTREGVIFYISRKLKDSEARYGAAHTECL
;
A
#
# COMPACT_ATOMS: atom_id res chain seq x y z
N MET A 1 0.16 -2.42 9.80
CA MET A 1 1.57 -2.48 10.28
C MET A 1 2.09 -1.15 10.82
N THR A 2 1.73 0.00 10.24
CA THR A 2 2.14 1.35 10.69
C THR A 2 1.18 2.02 11.68
N SER A 3 0.11 1.34 12.08
CA SER A 3 -0.95 1.89 12.94
C SER A 3 -0.46 2.35 14.31
N SER A 4 0.61 1.75 14.84
CA SER A 4 1.23 2.17 16.11
C SER A 4 1.84 3.57 16.03
N LEU A 5 2.39 3.95 14.87
CA LEU A 5 2.96 5.27 14.62
C LEU A 5 1.88 6.33 14.47
N TYR A 6 0.79 6.02 13.74
CA TYR A 6 -0.36 6.92 13.62
C TYR A 6 -1.03 7.23 14.97
N LYS A 7 -1.08 6.25 15.88
CA LYS A 7 -1.67 6.43 17.22
C LYS A 7 -0.96 7.51 18.03
N VAL A 8 0.35 7.71 17.83
CA VAL A 8 1.14 8.72 18.55
C VAL A 8 0.70 10.15 18.24
N CYS A 9 0.19 10.39 17.03
CA CYS A 9 -0.27 11.71 16.61
C CYS A 9 -1.67 12.07 17.16
N SER A 10 -2.27 11.23 18.01
CA SER A 10 -3.58 11.47 18.62
C SER A 10 -3.47 12.45 19.79
N LYS A 11 -4.53 13.23 20.05
CA LYS A 11 -4.54 14.32 21.03
C LYS A 11 -4.22 13.89 22.47
N ASP A 12 -4.54 12.65 22.83
CA ASP A 12 -4.43 12.13 24.21
C ASP A 12 -3.32 11.08 24.37
N VAL A 13 -2.32 11.10 23.49
CA VAL A 13 -1.22 10.13 23.51
C VAL A 13 0.11 10.84 23.68
N PHE A 14 0.85 10.44 24.71
CA PHE A 14 2.21 10.94 24.91
C PHE A 14 3.15 10.38 23.84
N PHE A 15 4.08 11.22 23.42
CA PHE A 15 5.15 10.83 22.52
C PHE A 15 6.15 9.92 23.27
N GLU A 16 5.99 8.62 23.12
CA GLU A 16 6.89 7.60 23.67
C GLU A 16 7.37 6.65 22.56
N ILE A 17 8.63 6.20 22.65
CA ILE A 17 9.20 5.25 21.69
C ILE A 17 9.17 3.83 22.26
N THR A 18 8.01 3.18 22.14
CA THR A 18 7.87 1.76 22.49
C THR A 18 8.64 0.88 21.50
N LYS A 19 8.93 -0.37 21.89
CA LYS A 19 9.55 -1.36 21.00
C LYS A 19 8.78 -1.51 19.69
N GLU A 20 7.45 -1.61 19.77
CA GLU A 20 6.56 -1.74 18.61
C GLU A 20 6.64 -0.55 17.65
N ARG A 21 6.76 0.68 18.17
CA ARG A 21 6.90 1.89 17.37
C ARG A 21 8.28 1.95 16.70
N ARG A 22 9.33 1.58 17.43
CA ARG A 22 10.69 1.47 16.89
C ARG A 22 10.75 0.43 15.76
N ASP A 23 10.19 -0.76 15.96
CA ASP A 23 10.19 -1.82 14.97
C ASP A 23 9.39 -1.40 13.71
N ALA A 24 8.25 -0.73 13.88
CA ALA A 24 7.48 -0.18 12.77
C ALA A 24 8.27 0.90 11.99
N TYR A 25 9.01 1.76 12.70
CA TYR A 25 9.84 2.80 12.08
C TYR A 25 11.02 2.21 11.30
N GLU A 26 11.73 1.23 11.86
CA GLU A 26 12.84 0.57 11.17
C GLU A 26 12.37 -0.23 9.95
N ARG A 27 11.18 -0.83 9.98
CA ARG A 27 10.57 -1.46 8.79
C ARG A 27 10.32 -0.44 7.68
N ILE A 28 9.74 0.72 8.00
CA ILE A 28 9.51 1.77 6.99
C ILE A 28 10.84 2.20 6.36
N LYS A 29 11.89 2.38 7.16
CA LYS A 29 13.22 2.68 6.64
C LYS A 29 13.71 1.59 5.70
N HIS A 30 13.61 0.34 6.12
CA HIS A 30 14.00 -0.81 5.30
C HIS A 30 13.24 -0.84 3.96
N ASP A 31 11.92 -0.69 4.00
CA ASP A 31 11.06 -0.72 2.81
C ASP A 31 11.37 0.44 1.85
N LEU A 32 11.64 1.64 2.37
CA LEU A 32 12.03 2.80 1.56
C LEU A 32 13.40 2.61 0.91
N THR A 33 14.35 1.99 1.61
CA THR A 33 15.70 1.74 1.06
C THR A 33 15.75 0.58 0.06
N ASN A 34 14.78 -0.33 0.11
CA ASN A 34 14.70 -1.51 -0.77
C ASN A 34 13.49 -1.44 -1.71
N ALA A 35 12.99 -0.23 -1.99
CA ALA A 35 11.84 -0.04 -2.87
C ALA A 35 12.17 -0.53 -4.29
N PRO A 36 11.25 -1.29 -4.94
CA PRO A 36 11.47 -1.76 -6.29
C PRO A 36 11.44 -0.60 -7.30
N VAL A 37 12.07 -0.80 -8.46
CA VAL A 37 12.02 0.16 -9.56
C VAL A 37 10.61 0.20 -10.14
N LEU A 38 10.05 1.40 -10.24
CA LEU A 38 8.75 1.65 -10.84
C LEU A 38 8.90 2.03 -12.31
N ILE A 39 7.90 1.68 -13.13
CA ILE A 39 7.85 2.06 -14.54
C ILE A 39 6.98 3.30 -14.75
N LEU A 40 7.31 4.11 -15.76
CA LEU A 40 6.47 5.23 -16.17
C LEU A 40 5.23 4.70 -16.92
N PRO A 41 4.04 5.27 -16.69
CA PRO A 41 2.83 4.81 -17.36
C PRO A 41 2.82 5.22 -18.84
N ASP A 42 2.44 4.29 -19.72
CA ASP A 42 2.10 4.58 -21.12
C ASP A 42 0.58 4.55 -21.29
N TYR A 43 -0.02 5.72 -21.49
CA TYR A 43 -1.48 5.86 -21.61
C TYR A 43 -2.08 5.23 -22.88
N LYS A 44 -1.26 4.77 -23.83
CA LYS A 44 -1.73 4.06 -25.03
C LYS A 44 -1.96 2.56 -24.78
N LEU A 45 -1.43 2.02 -23.69
CA LEU A 45 -1.50 0.60 -23.36
C LEU A 45 -2.50 0.37 -22.21
N PRO A 46 -3.13 -0.81 -22.12
CA PRO A 46 -4.06 -1.12 -21.04
C PRO A 46 -3.32 -1.27 -19.70
N PHE A 47 -3.99 -0.85 -18.63
CA PHE A 47 -3.54 -1.07 -17.26
C PHE A 47 -4.12 -2.39 -16.71
N LYS A 48 -3.34 -3.07 -15.88
CA LYS A 48 -3.79 -4.20 -15.05
C LYS A 48 -3.78 -3.77 -13.60
N LEU A 49 -4.94 -3.78 -12.95
CA LEU A 49 -5.06 -3.41 -11.56
C LEU A 49 -5.03 -4.65 -10.68
N TYR A 50 -3.98 -4.79 -9.87
CA TYR A 50 -3.93 -5.78 -8.81
C TYR A 50 -4.46 -5.15 -7.54
N ILE A 51 -5.44 -5.78 -6.89
CA ILE A 51 -6.06 -5.31 -5.66
C ILE A 51 -5.96 -6.42 -4.63
N ASP A 52 -5.61 -6.05 -3.40
CA ASP A 52 -5.73 -6.90 -2.23
C ASP A 52 -6.48 -6.15 -1.14
N ALA A 53 -7.62 -6.72 -0.75
CA ALA A 53 -8.42 -6.22 0.35
C ALA A 53 -8.11 -7.06 1.60
N ALA A 54 -7.14 -6.60 2.39
CA ALA A 54 -6.79 -7.23 3.65
C ALA A 54 -7.97 -7.07 4.63
N CYS A 55 -8.75 -8.16 4.76
CA CYS A 55 -9.98 -8.28 5.54
C CYS A 55 -9.97 -7.40 6.79
N SER A 56 -10.81 -6.35 6.78
CA SER A 56 -11.05 -5.37 7.86
C SER A 56 -9.95 -4.37 8.24
N GLN A 57 -8.76 -4.39 7.63
CA GLN A 57 -7.65 -3.50 8.02
C GLN A 57 -7.35 -2.37 7.01
N GLY A 58 -7.44 -2.66 5.72
CA GLY A 58 -7.06 -1.72 4.68
C GLY A 58 -7.14 -2.31 3.28
N LEU A 59 -7.05 -1.42 2.30
CA LEU A 59 -7.02 -1.73 0.88
C LEU A 59 -5.62 -1.47 0.36
N GLY A 60 -5.11 -2.39 -0.45
CA GLY A 60 -3.91 -2.23 -1.24
C GLY A 60 -4.24 -2.40 -2.72
N ALA A 61 -3.65 -1.58 -3.57
CA ALA A 61 -3.72 -1.77 -5.02
C ALA A 61 -2.39 -1.40 -5.69
N ALA A 62 -2.08 -2.09 -6.78
CA ALA A 62 -0.89 -1.87 -7.57
C ALA A 62 -1.29 -1.89 -9.06
N PRO A 63 -1.48 -0.73 -9.71
CA PRO A 63 -1.56 -0.67 -11.16
C PRO A 63 -0.23 -1.11 -11.79
N GLN A 64 -0.33 -2.11 -12.64
CA GLN A 64 0.76 -2.67 -13.42
C GLN A 64 0.48 -2.48 -14.90
N GLN A 65 1.55 -2.47 -15.69
CA GLN A 65 1.44 -2.38 -17.13
C GLN A 65 2.48 -3.24 -17.81
N ARG A 66 2.06 -3.90 -18.88
CA ARG A 66 2.94 -4.71 -19.74
C ARG A 66 3.50 -3.81 -20.83
N GLN A 67 4.79 -3.51 -20.77
CA GLN A 67 5.50 -2.65 -21.71
C GLN A 67 6.69 -3.38 -22.35
N ILE A 68 7.12 -2.90 -23.52
CA ILE A 68 8.37 -3.37 -24.13
C ILE A 68 9.50 -2.50 -23.61
N VAL A 69 10.42 -3.11 -22.86
CA VAL A 69 11.61 -2.48 -22.29
C VAL A 69 12.80 -3.28 -22.78
N ASP A 70 13.78 -2.61 -23.40
CA ASP A 70 15.02 -3.24 -23.91
C ASP A 70 14.77 -4.48 -24.80
N CYS A 71 13.81 -4.37 -25.72
CA CYS A 71 13.38 -5.44 -26.64
C CYS A 71 12.61 -6.62 -26.00
N ASP A 72 12.42 -6.63 -24.67
CA ASP A 72 11.63 -7.63 -23.96
C ASP A 72 10.28 -7.07 -23.50
N THR A 73 9.25 -7.91 -23.51
CA THR A 73 7.97 -7.52 -22.90
C THR A 73 7.98 -7.83 -21.40
N ARG A 74 7.98 -6.79 -20.57
CA ARG A 74 7.98 -6.91 -19.10
C ARG A 74 6.73 -6.29 -18.50
N GLU A 75 6.24 -6.89 -17.42
CA GLU A 75 5.17 -6.33 -16.60
C GLU A 75 5.79 -5.60 -15.42
N GLY A 76 5.55 -4.30 -15.32
CA GLY A 76 6.10 -3.45 -14.27
C GLY A 76 5.01 -2.78 -13.44
N VAL A 77 5.34 -2.49 -12.19
CA VAL A 77 4.49 -1.71 -11.28
C VAL A 77 4.69 -0.23 -11.56
N ILE A 78 3.60 0.52 -11.68
CA ILE A 78 3.66 1.97 -11.88
C ILE A 78 3.73 2.69 -10.53
N PHE A 79 2.85 2.32 -9.61
CA PHE A 79 2.86 2.81 -8.23
C PHE A 79 2.08 1.88 -7.30
N TYR A 80 2.25 2.07 -5.99
CA TYR A 80 1.50 1.38 -4.96
C TYR A 80 0.49 2.33 -4.32
N ILE A 81 -0.74 1.86 -4.15
CA ILE A 81 -1.84 2.54 -3.49
C ILE A 81 -2.14 1.75 -2.22
N SER A 82 -2.22 2.44 -1.09
CA SER A 82 -2.77 1.83 0.12
C SER A 82 -3.64 2.82 0.87
N ARG A 83 -4.75 2.34 1.42
CA ARG A 83 -5.68 3.15 2.21
C ARG A 83 -6.19 2.34 3.39
N LYS A 84 -6.34 2.99 4.55
CA LYS A 84 -7.07 2.40 5.67
C LYS A 84 -8.57 2.47 5.40
N LEU A 85 -9.30 1.41 5.71
CA LEU A 85 -10.76 1.42 5.67
C LEU A 85 -11.32 2.35 6.75
N LYS A 86 -12.43 3.04 6.44
CA LYS A 86 -13.22 3.74 7.46
C LYS A 86 -13.96 2.73 8.33
N ASP A 87 -14.34 3.14 9.53
CA ASP A 87 -15.07 2.27 10.48
C ASP A 87 -16.41 1.75 9.92
N SER A 88 -17.03 2.50 8.99
CA SER A 88 -18.22 2.06 8.26
C SER A 88 -17.91 1.03 7.18
N GLU A 89 -16.81 1.22 6.45
CA GLU A 89 -16.38 0.36 5.34
C GLU A 89 -15.83 -0.98 5.85
N ALA A 90 -15.18 -0.98 7.01
CA ALA A 90 -14.65 -2.19 7.66
C ALA A 90 -15.74 -3.19 8.09
N ARG A 91 -17.02 -2.79 8.09
CA ARG A 91 -18.17 -3.66 8.42
C ARG A 91 -18.77 -4.34 7.20
N TYR A 92 -18.31 -4.03 6.00
CA TYR A 92 -18.77 -4.69 4.79
C TYR A 92 -18.20 -6.12 4.70
N GLY A 93 -18.92 -6.98 3.97
CA GLY A 93 -18.42 -8.32 3.65
C GLY A 93 -17.17 -8.25 2.76
N ALA A 94 -16.39 -9.33 2.72
CA ALA A 94 -15.13 -9.40 1.97
C ALA A 94 -15.30 -8.98 0.50
N ALA A 95 -16.29 -9.54 -0.20
CA ALA A 95 -16.58 -9.22 -1.62
C ALA A 95 -16.94 -7.74 -1.84
N HIS A 96 -17.63 -7.10 -0.89
CA HIS A 96 -17.95 -5.67 -0.99
C HIS A 96 -16.72 -4.80 -0.71
N THR A 97 -15.78 -5.29 0.10
CA THR A 97 -14.55 -4.57 0.44
C THR A 97 -13.57 -4.56 -0.73
N GLU A 98 -13.53 -5.64 -1.53
CA GLU A 98 -12.74 -5.73 -2.76
C GLU A 98 -13.15 -4.70 -3.84
N CYS A 99 -14.38 -4.20 -3.79
CA CYS A 99 -14.94 -3.23 -4.73
C CYS A 99 -14.82 -1.76 -4.28
N LEU A 100 -14.21 -1.47 -3.12
CA LEU A 100 -14.05 -0.13 -2.56
C LEU A 100 -12.77 0.57 -3.04
#